data_AF-A0A924C5Z0-F1
#
_entry.id   AF-A0A924C5Z0-F1
#
_cell.length_a   1.000
_cell.length_b   1.000
_cell.length_c   1.000
_cell.angle_alpha   90.00
_cell.angle_beta   90.00
_cell.angle_gamma   90.00
#
_symmetry.space_group_name_H-M   'P 1'
#
loop_
_entity.id
_entity.type
_entity.pdbx_description
1 polymer ?
#
loop_
_entity_poly.entity_id
_entity_poly.type
_entity_poly.pdbx_seq_one_letter_code
_entity_poly.pdbx_strand_id
1 'polypeptide(L)'
;KFIPVINRALGRSPSNGAVQHGPDTQNPHTVMADNIPCVFFTPKRVGKFGGVVMARSVEEMSTICKLVKEKGFHFFGNDKWTGEMSPIALRRPSFNTAQKIVGLRLQQSALSPLV
;
A
#
# COMPACT_ATOMS: atom_id res chain seq x y z
N LYS A 1 11.71 -6.15 13.46
CA LYS A 1 12.34 -5.25 12.46
C LYS A 1 12.79 -6.10 11.26
N PHE A 2 12.45 -5.72 10.03
CA PHE A 2 12.60 -6.60 8.84
C PHE A 2 13.95 -6.45 8.11
N ILE A 3 14.57 -5.27 8.15
CA ILE A 3 15.86 -4.98 7.49
C ILE A 3 16.98 -5.98 7.88
N PRO A 4 17.23 -6.28 9.18
CA PRO A 4 18.29 -7.22 9.54
C PRO A 4 18.01 -8.66 9.07
N VAL A 5 16.73 -9.03 8.92
CA VAL A 5 16.32 -10.35 8.41
C VAL A 5 16.66 -10.47 6.93
N ILE A 6 16.34 -9.45 6.13
CA ILE A 6 16.66 -9.41 4.70
C ILE A 6 18.19 -9.45 4.49
N ASN A 7 18.94 -8.57 5.17
CA ASN A 7 20.41 -8.54 5.00
C ASN A 7 21.06 -9.88 5.40
N ARG A 8 20.58 -10.52 6.47
CA ARG A 8 21.06 -11.86 6.87
C ARG A 8 20.75 -12.92 5.82
N ALA A 9 19.54 -12.92 5.25
CA ALA A 9 19.15 -13.84 4.18
C ALA A 9 20.01 -13.64 2.91
N LEU A 10 20.55 -12.44 2.70
CA LEU A 10 21.49 -12.10 1.62
C LEU A 10 22.96 -12.34 1.98
N GLY A 11 23.27 -12.94 3.14
CA GLY A 11 24.64 -13.18 3.60
C GLY A 11 25.44 -11.92 3.92
N ARG A 12 24.75 -10.79 4.21
CA ARG A 12 25.39 -9.49 4.47
C ARG A 12 25.64 -9.27 5.96
N SER A 13 26.73 -8.57 6.26
CA SER A 13 27.06 -8.07 7.60
C SER A 13 26.35 -6.72 7.86
N PRO A 14 26.29 -6.25 9.12
CA PRO A 14 25.75 -4.93 9.43
C PRO A 14 26.45 -3.77 8.70
N SER A 15 27.74 -3.91 8.39
CA SER A 15 28.54 -2.87 7.73
C SER A 15 28.44 -2.85 6.20
N ASN A 16 27.83 -3.87 5.58
CA ASN A 16 27.68 -3.96 4.12
C ASN A 16 26.25 -4.36 3.68
N GLY A 17 25.26 -3.97 4.47
CA GLY A 17 23.85 -4.27 4.21
C GLY A 17 23.38 -3.76 2.84
N ALA A 18 22.64 -4.62 2.13
CA ALA A 18 21.99 -4.24 0.87
C ALA A 18 20.76 -3.36 1.12
N VAL A 19 20.03 -3.59 2.22
CA VAL A 19 18.94 -2.72 2.68
C VAL A 19 19.41 -1.93 3.90
N GLN A 20 19.40 -0.60 3.81
CA GLN A 20 20.00 0.25 4.85
C GLN A 20 19.00 1.11 5.61
N HIS A 21 17.86 1.45 4.99
CA HIS A 21 16.84 2.31 5.57
C HIS A 21 15.44 1.69 5.47
N GLY A 22 14.47 2.37 6.10
CA GLY A 22 13.06 2.03 6.04
C GLY A 22 12.47 2.21 4.63
N PRO A 23 11.23 1.76 4.41
CA PRO A 23 10.59 1.85 3.10
C PRO A 23 10.27 3.31 2.73
N ASP A 24 10.25 3.59 1.42
CA ASP A 24 9.87 4.90 0.87
C ASP A 24 8.43 5.31 1.21
N THR A 25 7.57 4.34 1.52
CA THR A 25 6.22 4.60 2.05
C THR A 25 6.21 5.39 3.36
N GLN A 26 7.35 5.47 4.06
CA GLN A 26 7.53 6.24 5.30
C GLN A 26 8.55 7.38 5.16
N ASN A 27 9.07 7.63 3.96
CA ASN A 27 10.03 8.70 3.71
C ASN A 27 9.28 10.02 3.41
N PRO A 28 9.45 11.10 4.20
CA PRO A 28 8.76 12.37 3.96
C PRO A 28 9.22 13.10 2.69
N HIS A 29 10.34 12.70 2.11
CA HIS A 29 10.95 13.29 0.92
C HIS A 29 10.85 12.41 -0.34
N THR A 30 10.07 11.32 -0.29
CA THR A 30 9.86 10.45 -1.47
C THR A 30 9.06 11.17 -2.57
N VAL A 31 9.34 10.80 -3.82
CA VAL A 31 8.50 11.09 -4.98
C VAL A 31 8.14 9.78 -5.70
N MET A 32 6.94 9.71 -6.28
CA MET A 32 6.44 8.47 -6.90
C MET A 32 7.29 8.03 -8.10
N ALA A 33 7.79 8.98 -8.89
CA ALA A 33 8.57 8.69 -10.08
C ALA A 33 9.83 7.87 -9.78
N ASP A 34 10.46 8.08 -8.61
CA ASP A 34 11.65 7.32 -8.18
C ASP A 34 11.31 5.88 -7.75
N ASN A 35 10.03 5.60 -7.52
CA ASN A 35 9.52 4.31 -7.07
C ASN A 35 8.96 3.47 -8.22
N ILE A 36 9.11 3.91 -9.47
CA ILE A 36 8.69 3.17 -10.67
C ILE A 36 9.87 3.07 -11.66
N PRO A 37 10.17 1.86 -12.18
CA PRO A 37 9.51 0.58 -11.90
C PRO A 37 9.85 0.05 -10.50
N CYS A 38 8.93 -0.71 -9.90
CA CYS A 38 9.18 -1.41 -8.64
C CYS A 38 8.90 -2.91 -8.74
N VAL A 39 9.53 -3.67 -7.84
CA VAL A 39 9.41 -5.12 -7.75
C VAL A 39 8.75 -5.53 -6.44
N PHE A 40 7.67 -6.30 -6.56
CA PHE A 40 6.96 -6.90 -5.44
C PHE A 40 7.38 -8.36 -5.26
N PHE A 41 7.71 -8.72 -4.03
CA PHE A 41 7.91 -10.10 -3.59
C PHE A 41 6.68 -10.53 -2.79
N THR A 42 5.85 -11.37 -3.38
CA THR A 42 4.60 -11.84 -2.76
C THR A 42 4.78 -13.24 -2.17
N PRO A 43 4.42 -13.47 -0.89
CA PRO A 43 4.60 -14.79 -0.26
C PRO A 43 3.54 -15.82 -0.71
N LYS A 44 2.47 -15.36 -1.36
CA LYS A 44 1.42 -16.19 -1.98
C LYS A 44 0.96 -15.53 -3.28
N ARG A 45 0.31 -16.30 -4.15
CA ARG A 45 -0.32 -15.74 -5.36
C ARG A 45 -1.43 -14.75 -4.97
N VAL A 46 -1.40 -13.57 -5.59
CA VAL A 46 -2.34 -12.47 -5.42
C VAL A 46 -2.95 -12.14 -6.79
N GLY A 47 -4.15 -12.67 -7.05
CA GLY A 47 -4.78 -12.58 -8.38
C GLY A 47 -3.95 -13.32 -9.43
N LYS A 48 -3.62 -12.62 -10.54
CA LYS A 48 -2.73 -13.15 -11.59
C LYS A 48 -1.24 -13.05 -11.24
N PHE A 49 -0.90 -12.35 -10.15
CA PHE A 49 0.48 -12.04 -9.77
C PHE A 49 0.96 -13.02 -8.70
N GLY A 50 2.13 -13.64 -8.86
CA GLY A 50 2.66 -14.57 -7.86
C GLY A 50 4.18 -14.66 -7.92
N GLY A 51 4.81 -14.80 -6.76
CA GLY A 51 6.27 -14.77 -6.64
C GLY A 51 6.79 -13.34 -6.79
N VAL A 52 7.59 -13.12 -7.83
CA VAL A 52 8.24 -11.83 -8.15
C VAL A 52 7.47 -11.13 -9.26
N VAL A 53 7.03 -9.90 -9.01
CA VAL A 53 6.15 -9.16 -9.93
C VAL A 53 6.71 -7.76 -10.10
N MET A 54 6.92 -7.33 -11.35
CA MET A 54 7.35 -5.97 -11.66
C MET A 54 6.13 -5.11 -12.02
N ALA A 55 5.99 -3.97 -11.35
CA ALA A 55 5.13 -2.88 -11.77
C ALA A 55 5.96 -1.87 -12.55
N ARG A 56 5.51 -1.56 -13.77
CA ARG A 56 6.18 -0.62 -14.69
C ARG A 56 5.54 0.75 -14.70
N SER A 57 4.37 0.89 -14.09
CA SER A 57 3.63 2.15 -14.00
C SER A 57 2.92 2.28 -12.65
N VAL A 58 2.47 3.49 -12.34
CA VAL A 58 1.72 3.79 -11.12
C VAL A 58 0.37 3.06 -11.11
N GLU A 59 -0.24 2.84 -12.27
CA GLU A 59 -1.49 2.09 -12.44
C GLU A 59 -1.29 0.59 -12.14
N GLU A 60 -0.20 0.00 -12.64
CA GLU A 60 0.16 -1.39 -12.34
C GLU A 60 0.45 -1.56 -10.85
N MET A 61 1.24 -0.64 -10.27
CA MET A 61 1.54 -0.63 -8.84
C MET A 61 0.25 -0.52 -8.00
N SER A 62 -0.65 0.40 -8.35
CA SER A 62 -1.94 0.59 -7.68
C SER A 62 -2.82 -0.66 -7.75
N THR A 63 -2.82 -1.34 -8.90
CA THR A 63 -3.56 -2.60 -9.11
C THR A 63 -3.03 -3.71 -8.20
N ILE A 64 -1.71 -3.86 -8.12
CA ILE A 64 -1.08 -4.86 -7.24
C ILE A 64 -1.38 -4.52 -5.76
N CYS A 65 -1.21 -3.26 -5.35
CA CYS A 65 -1.50 -2.80 -3.99
C CYS A 65 -2.95 -3.04 -3.58
N LYS A 66 -3.91 -2.84 -4.48
CA LYS A 66 -5.32 -3.18 -4.22
C LYS A 66 -5.50 -4.68 -3.97
N LEU A 67 -4.97 -5.52 -4.86
CA LEU A 67 -5.13 -6.98 -4.76
C LEU A 67 -4.47 -7.56 -3.50
N VAL A 68 -3.28 -7.08 -3.10
CA VAL A 68 -2.62 -7.57 -1.87
C VAL A 68 -3.45 -7.24 -0.63
N LYS A 69 -4.08 -6.06 -0.60
CA LYS A 69 -4.95 -5.65 0.51
C LYS A 69 -6.23 -6.48 0.58
N GLU A 70 -6.83 -6.79 -0.57
CA GLU A 70 -7.97 -7.72 -0.64
C GLU A 70 -7.61 -9.13 -0.14
N LYS A 71 -6.33 -9.53 -0.23
CA LYS A 71 -5.82 -10.80 0.32
C LYS A 71 -5.38 -10.73 1.78
N GLY A 72 -5.67 -9.62 2.47
CA GLY A 72 -5.44 -9.42 3.89
C GLY A 72 -4.07 -8.83 4.25
N PHE A 73 -3.23 -8.48 3.27
CA PHE A 73 -1.95 -7.83 3.57
C PHE A 73 -2.14 -6.38 3.98
N HIS A 74 -1.30 -5.92 4.90
CA HIS A 74 -1.24 -4.51 5.24
C HIS A 74 -0.30 -3.78 4.28
N PHE A 75 -0.80 -2.71 3.66
CA PHE A 75 0.00 -1.76 2.91
C PHE A 75 -0.37 -0.37 3.38
N PHE A 76 0.65 0.36 3.84
CA PHE A 76 0.59 1.79 4.11
C PHE A 76 1.27 2.45 2.92
N GLY A 77 0.54 3.28 2.16
CA GLY A 77 1.19 4.14 1.17
C GLY A 77 1.87 5.33 1.86
N ASN A 78 2.38 6.25 1.06
CA ASN A 78 2.88 7.54 1.54
C ASN A 78 1.84 8.64 1.30
N ASP A 79 1.68 9.57 2.25
CA ASP A 79 0.77 10.72 2.08
C ASP A 79 1.18 11.61 0.90
N LYS A 80 2.48 11.66 0.57
CA LYS A 80 3.00 12.37 -0.61
C LYS A 80 2.53 11.78 -1.94
N TRP A 81 2.06 10.54 -1.95
CA TRP A 81 1.62 9.84 -3.16
C TRP A 81 0.12 9.98 -3.44
N THR A 82 -0.62 10.68 -2.58
CA THR A 82 -2.10 10.73 -2.60
C THR A 82 -2.71 11.38 -3.85
N GLY A 83 -1.93 12.16 -4.60
CA GLY A 83 -2.35 12.72 -5.90
C GLY A 83 -2.05 11.81 -7.09
N GLU A 84 -1.13 10.86 -6.94
CA GLU A 84 -0.61 10.04 -8.04
C GLU A 84 -1.15 8.61 -7.98
N MET A 85 -1.40 8.09 -6.77
CA MET A 85 -2.08 6.82 -6.58
C MET A 85 -3.58 6.99 -6.39
N SER A 86 -4.35 6.08 -6.96
CA SER A 86 -5.79 6.03 -6.67
C SER A 86 -6.04 5.87 -5.16
N PRO A 87 -6.90 6.70 -4.54
CA PRO A 87 -7.27 6.57 -3.13
C PRO A 87 -7.81 5.18 -2.78
N ILE A 88 -8.38 4.47 -3.76
CA ILE A 88 -8.89 3.10 -3.60
C ILE A 88 -7.79 2.06 -3.39
N ALA A 89 -6.56 2.33 -3.85
CA ALA A 89 -5.39 1.49 -3.58
C ALA A 89 -4.82 1.78 -2.17
N LEU A 90 -4.96 3.01 -1.68
CA LEU A 90 -4.50 3.44 -0.36
C LEU A 90 -5.46 3.09 0.79
N ARG A 91 -6.76 2.93 0.50
CA ARG A 91 -7.78 2.54 1.49
C ARG A 91 -8.19 1.07 1.36
N ARG A 92 -8.57 0.41 2.45
CA ARG A 92 -9.15 -0.95 2.37
C ARG A 92 -10.59 -0.86 1.87
N PRO A 93 -11.12 -1.87 1.15
CA PRO A 93 -12.53 -1.88 0.75
C PRO A 93 -13.49 -1.67 1.92
N SER A 94 -13.23 -2.29 3.07
CA SER A 94 -14.03 -2.13 4.29
C SER A 94 -14.06 -0.69 4.81
N PHE A 95 -12.96 0.06 4.67
CA PHE A 95 -12.92 1.48 5.03
C PHE A 95 -13.88 2.28 4.16
N ASN A 96 -13.87 2.06 2.84
CA ASN A 96 -14.76 2.75 1.91
C ASN A 96 -16.23 2.38 2.18
N THR A 97 -16.51 1.11 2.47
CA THR A 97 -17.85 0.65 2.86
C THR A 97 -18.32 1.32 4.15
N ALA A 98 -17.48 1.35 5.18
CA ALA A 98 -17.79 2.00 6.45
C ALA A 98 -18.03 3.51 6.25
N GLN A 99 -17.19 4.18 5.46
CA GLN A 99 -17.34 5.60 5.14
C GLN A 99 -18.68 5.88 4.45
N LYS A 100 -19.12 5.03 3.51
CA LYS A 100 -20.44 5.14 2.88
C LYS A 100 -21.57 4.95 3.89
N ILE A 101 -21.49 3.95 4.76
CA ILE A 101 -22.51 3.69 5.79
C ILE A 101 -22.62 4.87 6.75
N VAL A 102 -21.49 5.40 7.21
CA VAL A 102 -21.45 6.58 8.10
C VAL A 102 -22.03 7.80 7.40
N GLY A 103 -21.65 8.05 6.14
CA GLY A 103 -22.20 9.16 5.35
C GLY A 103 -23.71 9.06 5.18
N LEU A 104 -24.23 7.88 4.84
CA LEU A 104 -25.67 7.63 4.71
C LEU A 104 -26.42 7.84 6.04
N ARG A 105 -25.85 7.40 7.16
CA ARG A 105 -26.44 7.61 8.49
C ARG A 105 -26.50 9.09 8.86
N LEU A 106 -25.42 9.84 8.60
CA LEU A 106 -25.38 11.28 8.86
C LEU A 106 -26.41 12.04 8.03
N GLN A 107 -26.62 11.65 6.76
CA GLN A 107 -27.67 12.22 5.91
C GLN A 107 -29.09 11.89 6.42
N GLN A 108 -29.33 10.65 6.87
CA GLN A 108 -30.63 10.26 7.45
C GLN A 108 -30.93 11.00 8.77
N SER A 109 -29.93 11.19 9.63
CA SER A 109 -30.06 11.99 10.86
C SER A 109 -30.32 13.47 10.57
N ALA A 110 -29.72 14.02 9.50
CA ALA A 110 -29.98 15.39 9.07
C ALA A 110 -31.38 15.57 8.43
N LEU A 111 -31.98 14.51 7.90
CA LEU A 111 -33.32 14.49 7.31
C LEU A 111 -34.44 14.15 8.32
N SER A 112 -34.09 13.83 9.57
CA SER A 112 -35.05 13.58 10.66
C SER A 112 -35.02 14.66 11.76
N PRO A 113 -35.08 15.97 11.47
CA PRO A 113 -35.33 16.93 12.53
C PRO A 113 -36.82 16.87 12.90
N LEU A 114 -37.09 16.63 14.19
CA LEU A 114 -38.38 16.74 14.89
C LEU A 114 -39.31 15.52 14.84
N VAL A 115 -39.26 14.72 15.90
CA VAL A 115 -40.44 14.37 16.72
C VAL A 115 -40.08 14.66 18.18
#